data_AF-A0AAJ2DYD0-F1
#
_entry.id   AF-A0AAJ2DYD0-F1
#
_cell.length_a   1.000
_cell.length_b   1.000
_cell.length_c   1.000
_cell.angle_alpha   90.00
_cell.angle_beta   90.00
_cell.angle_gamma   90.00
#
_symmetry.space_group_name_H-M   'P 1'
#
loop_
_entity.id
_entity.type
_entity.pdbx_description
1 polymer ?
#
loop_
_entity_poly.entity_id
_entity_poly.type
_entity_poly.pdbx_seq_one_letter_code
_entity_poly.pdbx_strand_id
1 'polypeptide(L)'
;MRRNATNKLKVVAVRVDPEIEQRLRLLAETTGRKQSFFLQQLIEKGIGAIEEIWLPPAVLAQVREGVLPAAEPTQSPTADLFGD
;
A
#
# COMPACT_ATOMS: atom_id res chain seq x y z
N MET A 1 -18.08 -2.27 30.90
CA MET A 1 -16.83 -1.89 30.21
C MET A 1 -16.84 -2.52 28.81
N ARG A 2 -17.21 -1.77 27.76
CA ARG A 2 -17.32 -2.28 26.38
C ARG A 2 -16.02 -2.01 25.61
N ARG A 3 -15.30 -3.06 25.23
CA ARG A 3 -14.08 -2.97 24.40
C ARG A 3 -14.48 -2.85 22.93
N ASN A 4 -14.59 -1.63 22.42
CA ASN A 4 -14.70 -1.38 20.98
C ASN A 4 -13.31 -1.46 20.36
N ALA A 5 -12.80 -2.69 20.17
CA ALA A 5 -11.68 -2.89 19.25
C ALA A 5 -12.23 -2.71 17.84
N THR A 6 -12.22 -1.47 17.35
CA THR A 6 -12.53 -1.16 15.95
C THR A 6 -11.49 -1.88 15.13
N ASN A 7 -11.86 -3.02 14.56
CA ASN A 7 -11.02 -3.76 13.66
C ASN A 7 -10.90 -2.93 12.37
N LYS A 8 -9.94 -2.00 12.33
CA LYS A 8 -9.64 -1.12 11.20
C LYS A 8 -8.87 -1.86 10.09
N LEU A 9 -9.00 -3.18 9.99
CA LEU A 9 -8.43 -3.92 8.87
C LEU A 9 -9.20 -3.54 7.59
N LYS A 10 -8.49 -3.00 6.60
CA LYS A 10 -9.04 -2.76 5.27
C LYS A 10 -8.72 -3.94 4.36
N VAL A 11 -9.72 -4.40 3.61
CA VAL A 11 -9.52 -5.42 2.58
C VAL A 11 -8.93 -4.76 1.34
N VAL A 12 -7.77 -5.24 0.89
CA VAL A 12 -7.11 -4.78 -0.34
C VAL A 12 -6.96 -5.99 -1.25
N ALA A 13 -7.53 -5.91 -2.45
CA ALA A 13 -7.35 -6.90 -3.50
C ALA A 13 -6.31 -6.38 -4.50
N VAL A 14 -5.24 -7.14 -4.71
CA VAL A 14 -4.15 -6.78 -5.64
C VAL A 14 -4.05 -7.86 -6.71
N ARG A 15 -3.92 -7.45 -7.97
CA ARG A 15 -3.60 -8.37 -9.05
C ARG A 15 -2.10 -8.65 -9.03
N VAL A 16 -1.74 -9.92 -8.97
CA VAL A 16 -0.34 -10.37 -8.99
C VAL A 16 -0.16 -11.34 -10.13
N ASP A 17 1.05 -11.38 -10.69
CA ASP A 17 1.40 -12.38 -11.69
C ASP A 17 1.28 -13.80 -11.12
N PRO A 18 0.93 -14.79 -11.95
CA PRO A 18 0.73 -16.17 -11.51
C PRO A 18 2.01 -16.79 -10.92
N GLU A 19 3.19 -16.30 -11.28
CA GLU A 19 4.46 -16.71 -10.67
C GLU A 19 4.56 -16.23 -9.20
N ILE A 20 4.14 -15.00 -8.92
CA ILE A 20 4.11 -14.45 -7.55
C ILE A 20 3.09 -15.20 -6.71
N GLU A 21 1.93 -15.53 -7.27
CA GLU A 21 0.91 -16.34 -6.58
C GLU A 21 1.46 -17.72 -6.19
N GLN A 22 2.16 -18.40 -7.11
CA GLN A 22 2.79 -19.71 -6.84
C GLN A 22 3.85 -19.61 -5.74
N ARG A 23 4.70 -18.57 -5.77
CA ARG A 23 5.71 -18.35 -4.73
C ARG A 23 5.07 -18.09 -3.37
N LEU A 24 4.01 -17.29 -3.32
CA LEU A 24 3.23 -17.05 -2.10
C LEU A 24 2.56 -18.33 -1.60
N ARG A 25 2.06 -19.17 -2.51
CA ARG A 25 1.50 -20.49 -2.17
C ARG A 25 2.53 -21.41 -1.54
N LEU A 26 3.70 -21.52 -2.16
CA LEU A 26 4.79 -22.35 -1.65
C LEU A 26 5.23 -21.88 -0.25
N LEU A 27 5.37 -20.56 -0.04
CA LEU A 27 5.68 -19.98 1.27
C LEU A 27 4.61 -20.31 2.31
N ALA A 28 3.33 -20.20 1.92
CA ALA A 28 2.19 -20.56 2.75
C ALA A 28 2.21 -22.04 3.16
N GLU A 29 2.42 -22.94 2.22
CA GLU A 29 2.47 -24.40 2.45
C GLU A 29 3.65 -24.79 3.35
N THR A 30 4.85 -24.22 3.10
CA THR A 30 6.06 -24.55 3.87
C THR A 30 6.05 -24.01 5.30
N THR A 31 5.41 -22.88 5.56
CA THR A 31 5.33 -22.28 6.91
C THR A 31 4.03 -22.57 7.65
N GLY A 32 3.04 -23.20 7.01
CA GLY A 32 1.71 -23.43 7.57
C GLY A 32 0.89 -22.16 7.78
N ARG A 33 1.18 -21.08 7.04
CA ARG A 33 0.48 -19.78 7.12
C ARG A 33 -0.36 -19.52 5.88
N LYS A 34 -1.28 -18.54 5.93
CA LYS A 34 -2.10 -18.16 4.76
C LYS A 34 -1.29 -17.26 3.81
N GLN A 35 -1.55 -17.35 2.50
CA GLN A 35 -0.92 -16.47 1.50
C GLN A 35 -1.11 -14.97 1.81
N SER A 36 -2.29 -14.60 2.32
CA SER A 36 -2.61 -13.22 2.71
C SER A 36 -1.67 -12.66 3.77
N PHE A 37 -1.13 -13.51 4.65
CA PHE A 37 -0.15 -13.09 5.66
C PHE A 37 1.13 -12.59 4.99
N PHE A 38 1.61 -13.31 3.97
CA PHE A 38 2.83 -12.92 3.25
C PHE A 38 2.62 -11.66 2.41
N LEU A 39 1.44 -11.51 1.79
CA LEU A 39 1.11 -10.29 1.07
C LEU A 39 1.08 -9.08 2.02
N GLN A 40 0.46 -9.23 3.20
CA GLN A 40 0.47 -8.19 4.24
C GLN A 40 1.90 -7.85 4.69
N GLN A 41 2.73 -8.85 4.97
CA GLN A 41 4.12 -8.64 5.38
C GLN A 41 4.95 -7.96 4.29
N LEU A 42 4.70 -8.27 3.01
CA LEU A 42 5.38 -7.65 1.88
C LEU A 42 5.00 -6.17 1.75
N ILE A 43 3.72 -5.83 2.00
CA ILE A 43 3.27 -4.44 2.02
C ILE A 43 3.84 -3.70 3.24
N GLU A 44 3.71 -4.25 4.44
CA GLU A 44 4.18 -3.62 5.68
C GLU A 44 5.69 -3.37 5.70
N LYS A 45 6.48 -4.32 5.18
CA LYS A 45 7.94 -4.19 5.14
C LYS A 45 8.45 -3.48 3.88
N GLY A 46 7.68 -3.56 2.79
CA GLY A 46 8.06 -3.00 1.49
C GLY A 46 7.69 -1.54 1.31
N ILE A 47 6.67 -1.03 2.03
CA ILE A 47 6.16 0.33 1.82
C ILE A 47 7.25 1.39 1.97
N GLY A 48 8.09 1.30 3.01
CA GLY A 48 9.17 2.29 3.21
C GLY A 48 10.21 2.29 2.09
N ALA A 49 10.55 1.12 1.56
CA ALA A 49 11.47 1.02 0.42
C ALA A 49 10.84 1.56 -0.87
N ILE A 50 9.54 1.32 -1.08
CA ILE A 50 8.78 1.88 -2.21
C ILE A 50 8.70 3.40 -2.07
N GLU A 51 8.47 3.91 -0.86
CA GLU A 51 8.44 5.35 -0.61
C GLU A 51 9.77 6.00 -0.98
N GLU A 52 10.90 5.38 -0.66
CA GLU A 52 12.22 5.90 -1.03
C GLU A 52 12.48 5.93 -2.54
N ILE A 53 11.89 5.00 -3.30
CA ILE A 53 12.07 4.93 -4.76
C ILE A 53 11.17 5.93 -5.48
N TRP A 54 9.95 6.14 -4.98
CA TRP A 54 8.91 6.85 -5.72
C TRP A 54 8.58 8.24 -5.17
N LEU A 55 8.91 8.55 -3.90
CA LEU A 55 8.65 9.88 -3.34
C LEU A 55 9.87 10.81 -3.52
N PRO A 56 9.62 12.09 -3.85
CA PRO A 56 10.65 13.12 -3.79
C PRO A 56 11.20 13.27 -2.36
N PRO A 57 12.47 13.69 -2.19
CA PRO A 57 13.09 13.85 -0.87
C PRO A 57 12.30 14.76 0.10
N ALA A 58 11.65 15.80 -0.44
CA ALA A 58 10.82 16.72 0.32
C ALA A 58 9.54 16.07 0.89
N VAL A 59 8.98 15.07 0.20
CA VAL A 59 7.79 14.33 0.61
C VAL A 59 8.18 13.18 1.54
N LEU A 60 9.31 12.51 1.29
CA LEU A 60 9.89 11.50 2.17
C LEU A 60 10.17 12.03 3.58
N ALA A 61 10.72 13.24 3.69
CA ALA A 61 10.96 13.88 4.98
C ALA A 61 9.65 14.05 5.77
N GLN A 62 8.59 14.51 5.12
CA GLN A 62 7.27 14.68 5.74
C GLN A 62 6.64 13.35 6.18
N VAL A 63 6.71 12.33 5.31
CA VAL A 63 6.20 10.98 5.63
C VAL A 63 6.94 10.38 6.84
N ARG A 64 8.27 10.57 6.92
CA ARG A 64 9.08 10.16 8.07
C ARG A 64 8.78 10.94 9.35
N GLU A 65 8.36 12.20 9.23
CA GLU A 65 7.86 13.02 10.34
C GLU A 65 6.42 12.66 10.75
N GLY A 66 5.78 11.68 10.09
CA GLY A 66 4.41 11.25 10.36
C GLY A 66 3.35 12.20 9.78
N VAL A 67 3.79 13.20 9.02
CA VAL A 67 2.92 14.07 8.24
C VAL A 67 2.74 13.40 6.89
N LEU A 68 1.64 12.67 6.72
CA LEU A 68 1.20 12.31 5.37
C LEU A 68 0.78 13.62 4.70
N PRO A 69 1.55 14.14 3.71
CA PRO A 69 1.07 15.29 2.98
C PRO A 69 -0.28 14.88 2.40
N ALA A 70 -1.30 15.72 2.59
CA ALA A 70 -2.56 15.52 1.91
C ALA A 70 -2.20 15.34 0.44
N ALA A 71 -2.50 14.16 -0.12
CA ALA A 71 -2.30 13.93 -1.53
C ALA A 71 -2.99 15.09 -2.21
N GLU A 72 -2.22 16.05 -2.73
CA GLU A 72 -2.80 17.11 -3.53
C GLU A 72 -3.56 16.35 -4.60
N PRO A 73 -4.88 16.59 -4.76
CA PRO A 73 -5.59 16.00 -5.87
C PRO A 73 -4.75 16.39 -7.06
N THR A 74 -4.17 15.40 -7.76
CA THR A 74 -3.46 15.63 -9.01
C THR A 74 -4.38 16.54 -9.79
N GLN A 75 -4.00 17.82 -9.88
CA GLN A 75 -4.77 18.78 -10.64
C GLN A 75 -4.62 18.25 -12.05
N SER A 76 -5.61 17.48 -12.50
CA SER A 76 -5.82 17.21 -13.90
C SER A 76 -5.83 18.60 -14.55
N PRO A 77 -4.83 18.97 -15.36
CA PRO A 77 -4.86 20.25 -16.05
C PRO A 77 -5.92 20.25 -17.17
N THR A 78 -6.73 19.18 -17.28
CA THR A 78 -7.74 19.00 -18.32
C THR A 78 -9.09 19.63 -18.00
N ALA A 79 -9.13 20.68 -17.17
CA ALA A 79 -10.37 21.37 -16.85
C ALA A 79 -10.78 22.45 -17.88
N ASP A 80 -9.94 22.83 -18.84
CA ASP A 80 -10.24 24.00 -19.70
C ASP A 80 -9.92 23.83 -21.21
N LEU A 81 -10.05 22.61 -21.76
CA LEU A 81 -9.90 22.39 -23.22
C LEU A 81 -11.24 22.31 -23.98
N PHE A 82 -12.37 22.46 -23.29
CA PHE A 82 -13.71 22.42 -23.88
C PHE A 82 -14.56 23.59 -23.35
N GLY A 83 -14.13 24.82 -23.61
CA GLY A 83 -15.01 25.99 -23.58
C GLY A 83 -15.61 26.18 -24.97
N ASP A 84 -16.92 25.99 -25.09
CA ASP A 84 -17.75 26.43 -26.23
C ASP A 84 -18.32 27.83 -25.93
#